data_AF-A0A7J4XCE6-F1
#
_entry.id   AF-A0A7J4XCE6-F1
#
_cell.length_a   1.000
_cell.length_b   1.000
_cell.length_c   1.000
_cell.angle_alpha   90.00
_cell.angle_beta   90.00
_cell.angle_gamma   90.00
#
_symmetry.space_group_name_H-M   'P 1'
#
loop_
_entity.id
_entity.type
_entity.pdbx_description
1 polymer ?
#
loop_
_entity_poly.entity_id
_entity_poly.type
_entity_poly.pdbx_seq_one_letter_code
_entity_poly.pdbx_strand_id
1 'polypeptide(L)'
;MEERYIKEVEWWFSEFSAQSEVERYFELFPELKSRLSKFAIGIYIWNMTGQIDINEPDDVGRVRLILKVLDQTPGFDFFDNTFNECTPDTVCEIIGMAPIVPQEEPDTTFDYSITPIKSFEEAKEYNDSVSWRIVVSEESFNDYVASGNRFYFLENNNWWDALCVPGMNFPHDNYGYSLIAVKISPDNEIVSVTSRWNTYAGDTGDFLNEEQLKNLLGLKYAQLLFH
;
A
#
# COMPACT_ATOMS: atom_id res chain seq x y z
N MET A 1 17.70 -4.22 -12.52
CA MET A 1 16.36 -4.78 -12.83
C MET A 1 15.41 -3.66 -13.19
N GLU A 2 15.37 -2.60 -12.40
CA GLU A 2 14.65 -1.34 -12.64
C GLU A 2 14.90 -0.71 -14.03
N GLU A 3 16.16 -0.61 -14.49
CA GLU A 3 16.47 -0.09 -15.84
C GLU A 3 15.80 -0.86 -16.99
N ARG A 4 15.54 -2.16 -16.81
CA ARG A 4 14.85 -2.97 -17.84
C ARG A 4 13.39 -2.54 -17.95
N TYR A 5 12.72 -2.34 -16.81
CA TYR A 5 11.32 -1.94 -16.75
C TYR A 5 11.13 -0.53 -17.32
N ILE A 6 12.05 0.38 -17.03
CA ILE A 6 12.05 1.73 -17.60
C ILE A 6 12.11 1.68 -19.13
N LYS A 7 13.08 0.95 -19.68
CA LYS A 7 13.24 0.79 -21.14
C LYS A 7 12.02 0.14 -21.81
N GLU A 8 11.38 -0.78 -21.12
CA GLU A 8 10.16 -1.44 -21.63
C GLU A 8 8.99 -0.45 -21.74
N VAL A 9 8.76 0.37 -20.72
CA VAL A 9 7.72 1.41 -20.75
C VAL A 9 8.06 2.48 -21.81
N GLU A 10 9.31 2.93 -21.89
CA GLU A 10 9.77 3.87 -22.91
C GLU A 10 9.51 3.36 -24.33
N TRP A 11 9.85 2.09 -24.59
CA TRP A 11 9.63 1.47 -25.89
C TRP A 11 8.15 1.43 -26.23
N TRP A 12 7.31 0.98 -25.30
CA TRP A 12 5.88 0.92 -25.51
C TRP A 12 5.25 2.30 -25.74
N PHE A 13 5.60 3.31 -24.94
CA PHE A 13 5.12 4.68 -25.13
C PHE A 13 5.60 5.28 -26.46
N SER A 14 6.75 4.81 -26.96
CA SER A 14 7.28 5.25 -28.26
C SER A 14 6.39 4.86 -29.44
N GLU A 15 5.74 3.70 -29.37
CA GLU A 15 4.77 3.24 -30.38
C GLU A 15 3.54 4.16 -30.46
N PHE A 16 3.24 4.88 -29.38
CA PHE A 16 2.17 5.87 -29.32
C PHE A 16 2.65 7.32 -29.53
N SER A 17 3.94 7.53 -29.84
CA SER A 17 4.56 8.87 -29.89
C SER A 17 4.42 9.66 -28.58
N ALA A 18 4.41 8.95 -27.45
CA ALA A 18 4.14 9.48 -26.12
C ALA A 18 5.37 9.45 -25.20
N GLN A 19 6.59 9.39 -25.75
CA GLN A 19 7.82 9.25 -24.96
C GLN A 19 8.01 10.34 -23.91
N SER A 20 7.49 11.56 -24.18
CA SER A 20 7.57 12.69 -23.24
C SER A 20 6.76 12.49 -21.96
N GLU A 21 5.77 11.59 -21.94
CA GLU A 21 4.91 11.34 -20.78
C GLU A 21 5.48 10.29 -19.84
N VAL A 22 6.55 9.57 -20.22
CA VAL A 22 7.08 8.43 -19.46
C VAL A 22 7.52 8.83 -18.05
N GLU A 23 8.29 9.91 -17.93
CA GLU A 23 8.76 10.40 -16.62
C GLU A 23 7.58 10.75 -15.70
N ARG A 24 6.58 11.43 -16.25
CA ARG A 24 5.35 11.80 -15.53
C ARG A 24 4.59 10.57 -15.04
N TYR A 25 4.46 9.52 -15.86
CA TYR A 25 3.81 8.27 -15.45
C TYR A 25 4.58 7.58 -14.32
N PHE A 26 5.91 7.62 -14.33
CA PHE A 26 6.72 7.07 -13.23
C PHE A 26 6.65 7.89 -11.95
N GLU A 27 6.39 9.19 -12.04
CA GLU A 27 6.14 10.05 -10.88
C GLU A 27 4.77 9.76 -10.26
N LEU A 28 3.72 9.61 -11.10
CA LEU A 28 2.36 9.32 -10.65
C LEU A 28 2.20 7.88 -10.17
N PHE A 29 2.87 6.93 -10.84
CA PHE A 29 2.76 5.49 -10.61
C PHE A 29 4.15 4.88 -10.40
N PRO A 30 4.81 5.16 -9.26
CA PRO A 30 6.12 4.60 -8.95
C PRO A 30 6.13 3.06 -8.95
N GLU A 31 4.98 2.43 -8.74
CA GLU A 31 4.79 0.98 -8.79
C GLU A 31 5.16 0.38 -10.15
N LEU A 32 5.13 1.17 -11.24
CA LEU A 32 5.55 0.75 -12.59
C LEU A 32 7.06 0.55 -12.73
N LYS A 33 7.89 0.99 -11.77
CA LYS A 33 9.34 0.72 -11.73
C LYS A 33 9.66 -0.71 -11.24
N SER A 34 8.76 -1.64 -11.49
CA SER A 34 8.81 -3.02 -11.05
C SER A 34 8.27 -3.95 -12.14
N ARG A 35 8.01 -5.22 -11.82
CA ARG A 35 7.33 -6.16 -12.72
C ARG A 35 5.96 -5.68 -13.20
N LEU A 36 5.36 -4.69 -12.53
CA LEU A 36 4.09 -4.07 -12.92
C LEU A 36 4.22 -3.16 -14.14
N SER A 37 5.44 -2.90 -14.65
CA SER A 37 5.68 -2.12 -15.87
C SER A 37 4.84 -2.58 -17.07
N LYS A 38 4.52 -3.88 -17.14
CA LYS A 38 3.66 -4.46 -18.19
C LYS A 38 2.27 -3.84 -18.26
N PHE A 39 1.77 -3.25 -17.17
CA PHE A 39 0.46 -2.61 -17.11
C PHE A 39 0.47 -1.14 -17.53
N ALA A 40 1.65 -0.55 -17.76
CA ALA A 40 1.78 0.88 -18.09
C ALA A 40 0.98 1.29 -19.34
N ILE A 41 0.97 0.44 -20.37
CA ILE A 41 0.20 0.70 -21.59
C ILE A 41 -1.30 0.68 -21.36
N GLY A 42 -1.82 -0.27 -20.58
CA GLY A 42 -3.25 -0.31 -20.26
C GLY A 42 -3.70 0.95 -19.52
N ILE A 43 -2.91 1.42 -18.55
CA ILE A 43 -3.17 2.68 -17.83
C ILE A 43 -3.13 3.86 -18.80
N TYR A 44 -2.15 3.91 -19.69
CA TYR A 44 -2.06 4.95 -20.72
C TYR A 44 -3.29 4.93 -21.65
N ILE A 45 -3.76 3.76 -22.08
CA ILE A 45 -4.98 3.59 -22.87
C ILE A 45 -6.21 4.06 -22.10
N TRP A 46 -6.34 3.74 -20.81
CA TRP A 46 -7.46 4.22 -19.98
C TRP A 46 -7.51 5.74 -19.95
N ASN A 47 -6.35 6.40 -19.77
CA ASN A 47 -6.27 7.85 -19.79
C ASN A 47 -6.61 8.45 -21.16
N MET A 48 -6.04 7.90 -22.24
CA MET A 48 -6.32 8.36 -23.61
C MET A 48 -7.80 8.21 -23.99
N THR A 49 -8.46 7.18 -23.49
CA THR A 49 -9.87 6.88 -23.79
C THR A 49 -10.84 7.56 -22.83
N GLY A 50 -10.34 8.33 -21.86
CA GLY A 50 -11.15 9.07 -20.88
C GLY A 50 -11.82 8.18 -19.83
N GLN A 51 -11.31 6.97 -19.60
CA GLN A 51 -11.77 6.07 -18.53
C GLN A 51 -11.17 6.43 -17.17
N ILE A 52 -10.02 7.10 -17.18
CA ILE A 52 -9.39 7.76 -16.03
C ILE A 52 -8.85 9.13 -16.48
N ASP A 53 -8.64 10.04 -15.54
CA ASP A 53 -7.87 11.28 -15.72
C ASP A 53 -6.66 11.28 -14.79
N ILE A 54 -5.45 11.21 -15.36
CA ILE A 54 -4.20 11.22 -14.57
C ILE A 54 -3.90 12.57 -13.90
N ASN A 55 -4.69 13.61 -14.16
CA ASN A 55 -4.63 14.87 -13.42
C ASN A 55 -5.55 14.88 -12.20
N GLU A 56 -6.52 13.97 -12.13
CA GLU A 56 -7.45 13.84 -11.01
C GLU A 56 -6.84 12.92 -9.94
N PRO A 57 -6.61 13.41 -8.70
CA PRO A 57 -5.95 12.63 -7.66
C PRO A 57 -6.66 11.32 -7.30
N ASP A 58 -7.99 11.29 -7.39
CA ASP A 58 -8.80 10.11 -7.08
C ASP A 58 -8.56 8.98 -8.08
N ASP A 59 -8.46 9.30 -9.37
CA ASP A 59 -8.17 8.33 -10.42
C ASP A 59 -6.73 7.80 -10.33
N VAL A 60 -5.77 8.69 -10.02
CA VAL A 60 -4.39 8.28 -9.74
C VAL A 60 -4.35 7.33 -8.54
N GLY A 61 -5.03 7.69 -7.44
CA GLY A 61 -5.16 6.85 -6.25
C GLY A 61 -5.76 5.48 -6.55
N ARG A 62 -6.83 5.45 -7.34
CA ARG A 62 -7.49 4.21 -7.79
C ARG A 62 -6.54 3.31 -8.57
N VAL A 63 -5.80 3.85 -9.54
CA VAL A 63 -4.84 3.07 -10.34
C VAL A 63 -3.71 2.53 -9.48
N ARG A 64 -3.19 3.33 -8.55
CA ARG A 64 -2.15 2.87 -7.61
C ARG A 64 -2.66 1.72 -6.74
N LEU A 65 -3.90 1.80 -6.26
CA LEU A 65 -4.53 0.71 -5.52
C LEU A 65 -4.68 -0.55 -6.37
N ILE A 66 -5.15 -0.44 -7.62
CA ILE A 66 -5.21 -1.56 -8.57
C ILE A 66 -3.84 -2.22 -8.71
N LEU A 67 -2.78 -1.44 -8.93
CA LEU A 67 -1.41 -1.95 -9.08
C LEU A 67 -0.94 -2.69 -7.83
N LYS A 68 -1.23 -2.18 -6.63
CA LYS A 68 -0.91 -2.86 -5.36
C LYS A 68 -1.63 -4.20 -5.22
N VAL A 69 -2.94 -4.23 -5.50
CA VAL A 69 -3.73 -5.46 -5.43
C VAL A 69 -3.22 -6.48 -6.44
N LEU A 70 -2.93 -6.06 -7.67
CA LEU A 70 -2.34 -6.93 -8.69
C LEU A 70 -1.04 -7.54 -8.22
N ASP A 71 -0.12 -6.75 -7.66
CA ASP A 71 1.19 -7.21 -7.21
C ASP A 71 1.11 -8.26 -6.08
N GLN A 72 0.09 -8.20 -5.23
CA GLN A 72 -0.05 -9.06 -4.05
C GLN A 72 -1.05 -10.20 -4.24
N THR A 73 -1.61 -10.36 -5.43
CA THR A 73 -2.62 -11.39 -5.71
C THR A 73 -2.30 -12.15 -7.00
N PRO A 74 -2.96 -13.30 -7.26
CA PRO A 74 -2.88 -13.96 -8.56
C PRO A 74 -3.33 -13.07 -9.75
N GLY A 75 -3.90 -11.89 -9.50
CA GLY A 75 -4.25 -10.91 -10.51
C GLY A 75 -3.06 -10.51 -11.39
N PHE A 76 -1.84 -10.43 -10.84
CA PHE A 76 -0.63 -10.15 -11.64
C PHE A 76 -0.49 -11.12 -12.82
N ASP A 77 -0.62 -12.42 -12.55
CA ASP A 77 -0.45 -13.47 -13.56
C ASP A 77 -1.68 -13.58 -14.46
N PHE A 78 -2.88 -13.33 -13.93
CA PHE A 78 -4.13 -13.36 -14.70
C PHE A 78 -4.12 -12.33 -15.85
N PHE A 79 -3.69 -11.11 -15.56
CA PHE A 79 -3.78 -9.97 -16.49
C PHE A 79 -2.62 -9.86 -17.50
N ASP A 80 -1.75 -10.87 -17.58
CA ASP A 80 -0.55 -10.84 -18.43
C ASP A 80 -0.83 -10.59 -19.92
N ASN A 81 -2.01 -10.99 -20.41
CA ASN A 81 -2.38 -10.86 -21.84
C ASN A 81 -3.65 -10.04 -22.11
N THR A 82 -4.36 -9.59 -21.07
CA THR A 82 -5.73 -9.05 -21.22
C THR A 82 -5.94 -7.69 -20.57
N PHE A 83 -4.98 -7.18 -19.78
CA PHE A 83 -5.12 -5.91 -19.06
C PHE A 83 -5.48 -4.74 -19.98
N ASN A 84 -4.80 -4.65 -21.13
CA ASN A 84 -4.97 -3.56 -22.09
C ASN A 84 -6.36 -3.55 -22.77
N GLU A 85 -7.11 -4.65 -22.69
CA GLU A 85 -8.45 -4.79 -23.27
C GLU A 85 -9.56 -4.58 -22.23
N CYS A 86 -9.20 -4.55 -20.94
CA CYS A 86 -10.15 -4.39 -19.85
C CYS A 86 -10.34 -2.91 -19.51
N THR A 87 -11.52 -2.54 -19.03
CA THR A 87 -11.75 -1.23 -18.40
C THR A 87 -11.23 -1.24 -16.95
N PRO A 88 -10.98 -0.07 -16.32
CA PRO A 88 -10.69 -0.01 -14.88
C PRO A 88 -11.72 -0.74 -14.03
N ASP A 89 -13.00 -0.63 -14.39
CA ASP A 89 -14.10 -1.30 -13.67
C ASP A 89 -14.02 -2.82 -13.81
N THR A 90 -13.78 -3.33 -15.02
CA THR A 90 -13.59 -4.77 -15.26
C THR A 90 -12.38 -5.32 -14.51
N VAL A 91 -11.26 -4.59 -14.51
CA VAL A 91 -10.08 -4.98 -13.72
C VAL A 91 -10.45 -5.03 -12.24
N CYS A 92 -11.11 -4.01 -11.73
CA CYS A 92 -11.59 -3.97 -10.36
C CYS A 92 -12.49 -5.17 -10.03
N GLU A 93 -13.47 -5.50 -10.87
CA GLU A 93 -14.36 -6.66 -10.65
C GLU A 93 -13.58 -7.96 -10.51
N ILE A 94 -12.61 -8.19 -11.39
CA ILE A 94 -11.83 -9.44 -11.43
C ILE A 94 -10.91 -9.56 -10.21
N ILE A 95 -10.31 -8.47 -9.76
CA ILE A 95 -9.43 -8.47 -8.58
C ILE A 95 -10.21 -8.27 -7.26
N GLY A 96 -11.54 -8.32 -7.31
CA GLY A 96 -12.41 -8.21 -6.13
C GLY A 96 -12.55 -6.80 -5.56
N MET A 97 -12.17 -5.76 -6.32
CA MET A 97 -12.40 -4.35 -6.02
C MET A 97 -13.79 -3.83 -6.47
N ALA A 98 -14.60 -4.60 -7.20
CA ALA A 98 -15.96 -4.20 -7.61
C ALA A 98 -17.00 -5.35 -7.64
N PRO A 99 -18.30 -5.05 -7.36
CA PRO A 99 -18.81 -3.76 -6.91
C PRO A 99 -18.51 -3.57 -5.43
N ILE A 100 -18.72 -2.36 -4.94
CA ILE A 100 -19.06 -2.07 -3.55
C ILE A 100 -20.41 -2.75 -3.22
N VAL A 101 -20.52 -4.07 -3.40
CA VAL A 101 -21.30 -4.89 -2.49
C VAL A 101 -20.29 -5.16 -1.41
N PRO A 102 -20.40 -4.49 -0.26
CA PRO A 102 -19.50 -4.78 0.83
C PRO A 102 -19.48 -6.28 1.03
N GLN A 103 -18.32 -6.93 0.83
CA GLN A 103 -18.18 -8.24 1.40
C GLN A 103 -18.33 -8.02 2.89
N GLU A 104 -19.38 -8.60 3.48
CA GLU A 104 -19.49 -8.66 4.92
C GLU A 104 -18.19 -9.25 5.41
N GLU A 105 -17.41 -8.39 6.05
CA GLU A 105 -16.19 -8.82 6.68
C GLU A 105 -16.60 -9.66 7.89
N PRO A 106 -15.98 -10.83 8.12
CA PRO A 106 -16.20 -11.56 9.36
C PRO A 106 -15.88 -10.64 10.52
N ASP A 107 -16.68 -10.72 11.59
CA ASP A 107 -16.44 -9.94 12.82
C ASP A 107 -14.98 -10.09 13.26
N THR A 108 -14.22 -9.00 13.16
CA THR A 108 -12.79 -9.01 13.45
C THR A 108 -12.59 -8.93 14.96
N THR A 109 -12.17 -10.02 15.57
CA THR A 109 -11.58 -9.95 16.92
C THR A 109 -10.14 -9.46 16.79
N PHE A 110 -9.89 -8.26 17.30
CA PHE A 110 -8.55 -7.70 17.39
C PHE A 110 -7.78 -8.30 18.58
N ASP A 111 -6.72 -9.05 18.30
CA ASP A 111 -5.77 -9.49 19.33
C ASP A 111 -4.34 -9.23 18.85
N TYR A 112 -3.87 -8.01 19.14
CA TYR A 112 -2.57 -7.55 18.67
C TYR A 112 -1.41 -8.10 19.50
N SER A 113 -0.39 -8.59 18.81
CA SER A 113 0.96 -8.70 19.33
C SER A 113 1.72 -7.41 19.03
N ILE A 114 2.46 -6.89 20.01
CA ILE A 114 3.19 -5.62 19.90
C ILE A 114 4.68 -5.94 19.80
N THR A 115 5.25 -5.75 18.62
CA THR A 115 6.65 -6.10 18.33
C THR A 115 7.47 -4.82 18.17
N PRO A 116 8.43 -4.52 19.08
CA PRO A 116 9.31 -3.37 18.93
C PRO A 116 10.34 -3.64 17.82
N ILE A 117 10.49 -2.69 16.90
CA ILE A 117 11.45 -2.80 15.79
C ILE A 117 12.70 -1.96 16.13
N LYS A 118 13.81 -2.63 16.38
CA LYS A 118 15.05 -2.05 16.92
C LYS A 118 16.17 -1.94 15.88
N SER A 119 16.06 -2.65 14.77
CA SER A 119 17.01 -2.56 13.66
C SER A 119 16.34 -2.65 12.30
N PHE A 120 17.08 -2.26 11.25
CA PHE A 120 16.60 -2.39 9.89
C PHE A 120 16.41 -3.86 9.47
N GLU A 121 17.24 -4.78 9.96
CA GLU A 121 17.11 -6.21 9.69
C GLU A 121 15.76 -6.74 10.16
N GLU A 122 15.31 -6.36 11.36
CA GLU A 122 13.98 -6.71 11.88
C GLU A 122 12.87 -6.09 11.01
N ALA A 123 13.01 -4.81 10.62
CA ALA A 123 12.02 -4.15 9.77
C ALA A 123 11.90 -4.82 8.39
N LYS A 124 13.03 -5.21 7.81
CA LYS A 124 13.13 -5.78 6.46
C LYS A 124 12.42 -7.13 6.32
N GLU A 125 12.21 -7.87 7.41
CA GLU A 125 11.44 -9.13 7.38
C GLU A 125 10.00 -8.92 6.87
N TYR A 126 9.46 -7.71 6.99
CA TYR A 126 8.11 -7.37 6.55
C TYR A 126 8.05 -6.82 5.11
N ASN A 127 9.19 -6.66 4.43
CA ASN A 127 9.28 -5.97 3.14
C ASN A 127 8.41 -6.59 2.03
N ASP A 128 8.17 -7.89 2.08
CA ASP A 128 7.31 -8.57 1.09
C ASP A 128 5.81 -8.37 1.39
N SER A 129 5.46 -7.88 2.57
CA SER A 129 4.07 -7.76 3.06
C SER A 129 3.55 -6.33 3.13
N VAL A 130 4.44 -5.34 3.15
CA VAL A 130 4.10 -3.92 3.32
C VAL A 130 4.98 -3.04 2.45
N SER A 131 4.50 -1.83 2.14
CA SER A 131 5.21 -0.85 1.33
C SER A 131 5.72 0.35 2.13
N TRP A 132 5.91 0.18 3.45
CA TRP A 132 6.33 1.26 4.33
C TRP A 132 7.80 1.63 4.08
N ARG A 133 8.13 2.92 4.05
CA ARG A 133 9.53 3.35 3.79
C ARG A 133 10.53 2.76 4.78
N ILE A 134 10.10 2.56 6.03
CA ILE A 134 10.93 2.01 7.11
C ILE A 134 11.41 0.58 6.85
N VAL A 135 10.75 -0.20 5.98
CA VAL A 135 11.13 -1.59 5.67
C VAL A 135 11.95 -1.72 4.39
N VAL A 136 12.00 -0.66 3.57
CA VAL A 136 12.57 -0.70 2.21
C VAL A 136 14.05 -0.36 2.18
N SER A 137 14.52 0.60 2.99
CA SER A 137 15.93 0.97 3.05
C SER A 137 16.43 1.30 4.45
N GLU A 138 17.68 0.94 4.71
CA GLU A 138 18.36 1.23 5.98
C GLU A 138 18.50 2.73 6.22
N GLU A 139 18.71 3.52 5.15
CA GLU A 139 18.72 4.98 5.22
C GLU A 139 17.38 5.53 5.72
N SER A 140 16.26 5.06 5.13
CA SER A 140 14.93 5.46 5.59
C SER A 140 14.66 4.99 7.02
N PHE A 141 15.12 3.79 7.39
CA PHE A 141 15.02 3.32 8.78
C PHE A 141 15.75 4.27 9.73
N ASN A 142 17.01 4.59 9.42
CA ASN A 142 17.86 5.46 10.22
C ASN A 142 17.25 6.86 10.38
N ASP A 143 16.72 7.46 9.32
CA ASP A 143 16.03 8.76 9.37
C ASP A 143 14.84 8.74 10.33
N TYR A 144 14.10 7.62 10.34
CA TYR A 144 12.92 7.47 11.17
C TYR A 144 13.29 7.35 12.65
N VAL A 145 14.41 6.70 12.99
CA VAL A 145 14.92 6.52 14.36
C VAL A 145 15.92 7.58 14.84
N ALA A 146 16.45 8.44 13.95
CA ALA A 146 17.55 9.37 14.21
C ALA A 146 17.34 10.35 15.39
N SER A 147 16.10 10.53 15.84
CA SER A 147 15.75 11.39 16.97
C SER A 147 15.38 10.63 18.25
N GLY A 148 15.70 9.34 18.35
CA GLY A 148 15.30 8.49 19.48
C GLY A 148 13.83 8.05 19.42
N ASN A 149 13.19 8.17 18.26
CA ASN A 149 11.86 7.65 18.03
C ASN A 149 11.88 6.12 18.13
N ARG A 150 10.80 5.56 18.67
CA ARG A 150 10.58 4.11 18.74
C ARG A 150 9.52 3.70 17.74
N PHE A 151 9.69 2.50 17.17
CA PHE A 151 8.73 1.91 16.26
C PHE A 151 8.23 0.58 16.78
N TYR A 152 6.94 0.36 16.56
CA TYR A 152 6.26 -0.88 16.91
C TYR A 152 5.41 -1.30 15.74
N PHE A 153 5.45 -2.60 15.43
CA PHE A 153 4.48 -3.22 14.55
C PHE A 153 3.44 -3.94 15.40
N LEU A 154 2.18 -3.66 15.13
CA LEU A 154 1.03 -4.28 15.75
C LEU A 154 0.51 -5.34 14.79
N GLU A 155 0.72 -6.60 15.16
CA GLU A 155 0.38 -7.77 14.36
C GLU A 155 -0.94 -8.35 14.87
N ASN A 156 -2.02 -8.27 14.07
CA ASN A 156 -3.30 -8.85 14.46
C ASN A 156 -3.38 -10.33 14.07
N ASN A 157 -3.20 -11.24 15.04
CA ASN A 157 -3.28 -12.69 14.83
C ASN A 157 -2.62 -13.15 13.50
N ASN A 158 -3.38 -13.86 12.65
CA ASN A 158 -2.96 -14.37 11.34
C ASN A 158 -2.89 -13.25 10.29
N TRP A 159 -2.21 -12.16 10.59
CA TRP A 159 -2.14 -10.97 9.75
C TRP A 159 -1.63 -11.29 8.33
N TRP A 160 -0.77 -12.30 8.19
CA TRP A 160 -0.23 -12.76 6.92
C TRP A 160 -1.29 -13.37 5.98
N ASP A 161 -2.41 -13.87 6.52
CA ASP A 161 -3.51 -14.47 5.73
C ASP A 161 -4.55 -13.43 5.27
N ALA A 162 -4.43 -12.16 5.71
CA ALA A 162 -5.34 -11.11 5.30
C ALA A 162 -5.18 -10.79 3.80
N LEU A 163 -6.28 -10.89 3.05
CA LEU A 163 -6.29 -10.63 1.61
C LEU A 163 -6.08 -9.13 1.34
N CYS A 164 -5.17 -8.81 0.41
CA CYS A 164 -4.96 -7.45 -0.08
C CYS A 164 -6.07 -7.03 -1.03
N VAL A 165 -7.29 -6.89 -0.52
CA VAL A 165 -8.48 -6.44 -1.27
C VAL A 165 -9.27 -5.49 -0.37
N PRO A 166 -9.68 -4.30 -0.85
CA PRO A 166 -10.47 -3.34 -0.06
C PRO A 166 -11.79 -3.93 0.45
N GLY A 167 -12.05 -3.79 1.75
CA GLY A 167 -13.31 -4.18 2.41
C GLY A 167 -14.32 -3.03 2.51
N MET A 168 -15.47 -3.29 3.17
CA MET A 168 -16.54 -2.30 3.36
C MET A 168 -16.06 -1.00 3.99
N ASN A 169 -15.13 -1.14 4.93
CA ASN A 169 -14.68 -0.06 5.79
C ASN A 169 -13.35 0.52 5.36
N PHE A 170 -12.87 0.24 4.13
CA PHE A 170 -11.57 0.72 3.65
C PHE A 170 -11.31 2.20 4.02
N PRO A 171 -10.14 2.54 4.61
CA PRO A 171 -9.02 1.66 4.94
C PRO A 171 -9.10 0.95 6.29
N HIS A 172 -10.18 1.14 7.05
CA HIS A 172 -10.48 0.48 8.32
C HIS A 172 -11.12 -0.90 8.13
N ASP A 173 -10.67 -1.63 7.12
CA ASP A 173 -11.06 -3.01 6.83
C ASP A 173 -10.09 -4.01 7.48
N ASN A 174 -10.35 -5.30 7.31
CA ASN A 174 -9.52 -6.39 7.84
C ASN A 174 -8.06 -6.28 7.41
N TYR A 175 -7.80 -5.90 6.15
CA TYR A 175 -6.43 -5.78 5.67
C TYR A 175 -5.72 -4.60 6.31
N GLY A 176 -6.36 -3.43 6.40
CA GLY A 176 -5.81 -2.24 7.04
C GLY A 176 -5.47 -2.46 8.51
N TYR A 177 -6.35 -3.15 9.24
CA TYR A 177 -6.13 -3.54 10.63
C TYR A 177 -5.23 -4.77 10.83
N SER A 178 -4.95 -5.56 9.78
CA SER A 178 -4.14 -6.78 9.92
C SER A 178 -2.74 -6.48 10.47
N LEU A 179 -2.14 -5.36 10.04
CA LEU A 179 -0.79 -4.96 10.42
C LEU A 179 -0.70 -3.43 10.48
N ILE A 180 -0.25 -2.88 11.61
CA ILE A 180 -0.19 -1.42 11.83
C ILE A 180 1.23 -1.05 12.29
N ALA A 181 1.79 0.02 11.74
CA ALA A 181 3.01 0.63 12.23
C ALA A 181 2.70 1.82 13.14
N VAL A 182 3.31 1.86 14.33
CA VAL A 182 3.19 2.98 15.27
C VAL A 182 4.57 3.58 15.52
N LYS A 183 4.67 4.90 15.36
CA LYS A 183 5.84 5.71 15.71
C LYS A 183 5.58 6.47 17.00
N ILE A 184 6.48 6.33 17.97
CA ILE A 184 6.42 7.02 19.26
C ILE A 184 7.64 7.93 19.40
N SER A 185 7.43 9.16 19.87
CA SER A 185 8.51 10.09 20.17
C SER A 185 9.30 9.70 21.44
N PRO A 186 10.47 10.29 21.69
CA PRO A 186 11.17 10.16 22.97
C PRO A 186 10.32 10.61 24.17
N ASP A 187 9.39 11.54 23.96
CA ASP A 187 8.51 12.10 24.98
C ASP A 187 7.24 11.24 25.23
N ASN A 188 7.17 10.04 24.65
CA ASN A 188 6.03 9.11 24.72
C ASN A 188 4.76 9.61 24.00
N GLU A 189 4.91 10.45 22.98
CA GLU A 189 3.78 10.90 22.16
C GLU A 189 3.65 10.05 20.89
N ILE A 190 2.40 9.79 20.46
CA ILE A 190 2.14 9.17 19.15
C ILE A 190 2.51 10.17 18.06
N VAL A 191 3.48 9.82 17.22
CA VAL A 191 3.90 10.65 16.08
C VAL A 191 3.13 10.27 14.82
N SER A 192 2.93 8.97 14.60
CA SER A 192 2.15 8.47 13.46
C SER A 192 1.64 7.05 13.70
N VAL A 193 0.47 6.76 13.14
CA VAL A 193 -0.10 5.42 13.04
C VAL A 193 -0.41 5.17 11.58
N THR A 194 0.19 4.13 10.99
CA THR A 194 0.07 3.82 9.57
C THR A 194 -0.52 2.44 9.38
N SER A 195 -1.58 2.36 8.57
CA SER A 195 -2.20 1.10 8.18
C SER A 195 -1.32 0.27 7.24
N ARG A 196 -1.64 -1.01 7.06
CA ARG A 196 -1.05 -1.84 6.01
C ARG A 196 -1.35 -1.31 4.60
N TRP A 197 -2.48 -0.60 4.44
CA TRP A 197 -2.81 0.07 3.19
C TRP A 197 -1.84 1.19 2.88
N ASN A 198 -1.26 1.89 3.87
CA ASN A 198 -0.31 2.98 3.69
C ASN A 198 -0.92 4.07 2.76
N THR A 199 -0.09 4.83 2.04
CA THR A 199 -0.52 5.92 1.16
C THR A 199 -1.53 5.54 0.07
N TYR A 200 -1.76 4.25 -0.20
CA TYR A 200 -2.80 3.78 -1.14
C TYR A 200 -4.22 4.10 -0.65
N ALA A 201 -4.38 4.36 0.65
CA ALA A 201 -5.62 4.81 1.25
C ALA A 201 -5.66 6.33 1.52
N GLY A 202 -4.69 7.09 0.98
CA GLY A 202 -4.51 8.50 1.36
C GLY A 202 -4.02 8.69 2.79
N ASP A 203 -3.60 7.62 3.47
CA ASP A 203 -3.06 7.63 4.85
C ASP A 203 -1.81 8.52 4.92
N THR A 204 -1.84 9.52 5.81
CA THR A 204 -0.72 10.44 6.04
C THR A 204 0.02 10.16 7.35
N GLY A 205 -0.21 8.98 7.94
CA GLY A 205 0.28 8.62 9.27
C GLY A 205 -0.74 8.89 10.37
N ASP A 206 -2.01 9.05 10.01
CA ASP A 206 -3.13 9.38 10.87
C ASP A 206 -4.24 8.31 10.83
N PHE A 207 -3.88 7.07 10.46
CA PHE A 207 -4.83 5.94 10.40
C PHE A 207 -5.64 5.78 11.68
N LEU A 208 -5.02 5.95 12.86
CA LEU A 208 -5.73 5.99 14.13
C LEU A 208 -5.20 7.15 14.96
N ASN A 209 -6.11 7.87 15.61
CA ASN A 209 -5.75 8.78 16.68
C ASN A 209 -5.45 8.03 17.99
N GLU A 210 -4.93 8.75 18.99
CA GLU A 210 -4.52 8.15 20.26
C GLU A 210 -5.69 7.44 20.99
N GLU A 211 -6.89 8.01 20.96
CA GLU A 211 -8.07 7.40 21.61
C GLU A 211 -8.49 6.11 20.92
N GLN A 212 -8.52 6.10 19.58
CA GLN A 212 -8.80 4.91 18.79
C GLN A 212 -7.75 3.82 19.03
N LEU A 213 -6.47 4.17 19.09
CA LEU A 213 -5.40 3.23 19.37
C LEU A 213 -5.47 2.67 20.80
N LYS A 214 -5.82 3.51 21.79
CA LYS A 214 -6.09 3.07 23.17
C LYS A 214 -7.26 2.09 23.24
N ASN A 215 -8.34 2.38 22.55
CA ASN A 215 -9.52 1.51 22.49
C ASN A 215 -9.20 0.18 21.79
N LEU A 216 -8.39 0.22 20.74
CA LEU A 216 -7.97 -0.97 19.98
C LEU A 216 -7.07 -1.91 20.81
N LEU A 217 -6.10 -1.36 21.54
CA LEU A 217 -5.12 -2.15 22.29
C LEU A 217 -5.53 -2.45 23.74
N GLY A 218 -6.48 -1.69 24.29
CA GLY A 218 -6.89 -1.79 25.68
C GLY A 218 -5.69 -1.71 26.64
N LEU A 219 -5.55 -2.69 27.53
CA LEU A 219 -4.45 -2.74 28.49
C LEU A 219 -3.07 -2.89 27.83
N LYS A 220 -3.00 -3.44 26.60
CA LYS A 220 -1.73 -3.59 25.86
C LYS A 220 -1.17 -2.23 25.42
N TYR A 221 -2.00 -1.17 25.36
CA TYR A 221 -1.55 0.18 25.01
C TYR A 221 -0.37 0.66 25.86
N ALA A 222 -0.35 0.29 27.15
CA ALA A 222 0.74 0.64 28.06
C ALA A 222 2.12 0.14 27.58
N GLN A 223 2.18 -0.95 26.80
CA GLN A 223 3.43 -1.50 26.24
C GLN A 223 4.08 -0.58 25.19
N LEU A 224 3.31 0.36 24.61
CA LEU A 224 3.85 1.37 23.70
C LEU A 224 4.57 2.49 24.45
N LEU A 225 4.18 2.75 25.70
CA LEU A 225 4.65 3.90 26.47
C LEU A 225 5.75 3.51 27.46
N PHE A 226 5.57 2.40 28.16
CA PHE A 226 6.45 2.00 29.26
C PHE A 226 7.51 1.00 28.80
N HIS A 227 8.77 1.39 28.96
CA HIS A 227 9.95 0.52 28.92
C HIS A 227 10.67 0.56 30.27
#